data_AF-A0A1Q3QX25-F1
#
_entry.id   AF-A0A1Q3QX25-F1
#
_cell.length_a   1.000
_cell.length_b   1.000
_cell.length_c   1.000
_cell.angle_alpha   90.00
_cell.angle_beta   90.00
_cell.angle_gamma   90.00
#
_symmetry.space_group_name_H-M   'P 1'
#
loop_
_entity.id
_entity.type
_entity.pdbx_description
1 polymer ?
#
loop_
_entity_poly.entity_id
_entity_poly.type
_entity_poly.pdbx_seq_one_letter_code
_entity_poly.pdbx_strand_id
1 'polypeptide(L)' 'MADERVAGIGRVVGIDLGTTNSLVAFMDGETPVVIPGEDGERLVPSVVAWTDDGIVVGNAARG' A
#
# COMPACT_ATOMS: atom_id res chain seq x y z
N MET A 1 5.21 -11.71 26.40
CA MET A 1 5.41 -12.94 25.61
C MET A 1 4.99 -12.59 24.19
N ALA A 2 5.93 -12.22 23.32
CA ALA A 2 5.61 -12.02 21.91
C ALA A 2 5.21 -13.38 21.33
N ASP A 3 4.14 -13.45 20.55
CA ASP A 3 3.65 -14.69 19.95
C ASP A 3 4.74 -15.28 19.04
N GLU A 4 5.42 -16.33 19.49
CA GLU A 4 6.46 -17.06 18.74
C GLU A 4 5.91 -17.64 17.42
N ARG A 5 4.59 -17.67 17.21
CA ARG A 5 3.96 -18.05 15.93
C ARG A 5 4.11 -17.00 14.82
N VAL A 6 4.60 -15.80 15.13
CA VAL A 6 4.85 -14.72 14.15
C VAL A 6 6.32 -14.64 13.72
N ALA A 7 7.22 -15.42 14.32
CA ALA A 7 8.67 -15.34 14.09
C ALA A 7 9.15 -15.76 12.68
N GLY A 8 8.24 -16.13 11.78
CA GLY A 8 8.53 -16.40 10.36
C GLY A 8 7.61 -15.67 9.36
N ILE A 9 6.65 -14.88 9.84
CA ILE A 9 5.78 -14.07 8.97
C ILE A 9 6.41 -12.68 8.89
N GLY A 10 6.82 -12.27 7.68
CA GLY A 10 7.33 -10.93 7.44
C GLY A 10 6.36 -9.85 7.92
N ARG A 11 6.83 -8.60 8.02
CA ARG A 11 5.99 -7.47 8.47
C ARG A 11 4.65 -7.45 7.71
N VAL A 12 3.54 -7.44 8.45
CA VAL A 12 2.19 -7.46 7.88
C VAL A 12 1.68 -6.04 7.66
N VAL A 13 0.91 -5.84 6.59
CA VAL A 13 0.21 -4.59 6.28
C VAL A 13 -1.27 -4.86 6.03
N GLY A 14 -2.12 -3.89 6.36
CA GLY A 14 -3.49 -3.83 5.87
C GLY A 14 -3.51 -3.09 4.54
N ILE A 15 -4.28 -3.61 3.58
CA ILE A 15 -4.50 -3.00 2.26
C ILE A 15 -5.99 -2.75 2.12
N ASP A 16 -6.35 -1.48 1.94
CA ASP A 16 -7.69 -1.07 1.53
C ASP A 16 -7.70 -0.90 0.00
N LEU A 17 -8.50 -1.73 -0.68
CA LEU A 17 -8.60 -1.78 -2.14
C LEU A 17 -9.92 -1.14 -2.60
N GLY A 18 -9.99 0.19 -2.45
CA GLY A 18 -11.11 0.97 -2.96
C GLY A 18 -11.12 1.06 -4.49
N THR A 19 -12.28 1.37 -5.06
CA THR A 19 -12.46 1.48 -6.53
C THR A 19 -11.76 2.69 -7.13
N THR A 20 -11.72 3.83 -6.42
CA THR A 20 -11.07 5.06 -6.89
C THR A 20 -9.65 5.20 -6.38
N ASN A 21 -9.45 4.94 -5.09
CA ASN A 21 -8.14 5.00 -4.43
C ASN A 21 -7.95 3.79 -3.52
N SER A 22 -6.70 3.46 -3.28
CA SER A 22 -6.23 2.44 -2.36
C SER A 22 -5.33 3.07 -1.30
N LEU A 23 -5.15 2.35 -0.18
CA LEU A 23 -4.31 2.76 0.94
C LEU A 23 -3.62 1.54 1.55
N VAL A 24 -2.38 1.72 2.02
CA VAL A 24 -1.64 0.69 2.76
C VAL A 24 -1.23 1.24 4.12
N ALA A 25 -1.41 0.45 5.17
CA ALA A 25 -1.00 0.80 6.53
C ALA A 25 -0.40 -0.40 7.27
N PHE A 26 0.47 -0.13 8.24
CA PHE A 26 0.91 -1.10 9.24
C PHE A 26 0.44 -0.69 10.63
N MET A 27 0.48 -1.61 11.59
CA MET A 27 0.16 -1.30 12.98
C MET A 27 1.44 -0.95 13.75
N ASP A 28 1.49 0.24 14.34
CA ASP A 28 2.47 0.63 15.35
C ASP A 28 1.80 0.55 16.73
N GLY A 29 1.99 -0.59 17.40
CA GLY A 29 1.23 -0.94 18.59
C GLY A 29 -0.28 -1.02 18.28
N GLU A 30 -1.05 -0.14 18.92
CA GLU A 30 -2.51 -0.05 18.73
C GLU A 30 -2.92 1.00 17.68
N THR A 31 -1.94 1.70 17.07
CA THR A 31 -2.21 2.80 16.12
C THR A 31 -1.90 2.37 14.68
N PRO A 32 -2.84 2.53 13.72
CA PRO A 32 -2.53 2.33 12.32
C PRO A 32 -1.70 3.50 11.77
N VAL A 33 -0.60 3.17 11.09
CA VAL A 33 0.28 4.14 10.43
C VAL A 33 0.27 3.89 8.93
N VAL A 34 -0.14 4.92 8.18
CA VAL A 34 -0.22 4.87 6.72
C VAL A 34 1.17 4.94 6.09
N ILE A 35 1.42 4.08 5.11
CA ILE A 35 2.63 4.10 4.29
C ILE A 35 2.38 5.09 3.14
N PRO A 36 3.14 6.20 3.06
CA PRO A 36 3.01 7.13 1.94
C PRO A 36 3.54 6.48 0.65
N GLY A 37 2.95 6.86 -0.48
CA GLY A 37 3.46 6.55 -1.81
C GLY A 37 4.78 7.26 -2.12
N GLU A 38 5.35 6.97 -3.29
CA GLU A 38 6.62 7.55 -3.73
C GLU A 38 6.57 9.07 -3.89
N ASP A 39 5.39 9.63 -4.07
CA ASP A 39 5.08 11.07 -4.15
C ASP A 39 4.80 11.71 -2.79
N GLY A 40 4.79 10.92 -1.71
CA GLY A 40 4.46 11.36 -0.36
C GLY A 40 2.96 11.38 -0.04
N GLU A 41 2.10 11.08 -1.02
CA GLU A 41 0.66 11.03 -0.82
C GLU A 41 0.22 9.73 -0.12
N ARG A 42 -0.84 9.82 0.67
CA ARG A 42 -1.34 8.67 1.46
C ARG A 42 -2.37 7.82 0.73
N LEU A 43 -2.96 8.38 -0.33
CA LEU A 43 -3.93 7.71 -1.18
C LEU A 43 -3.31 7.49 -2.55
N VAL A 44 -3.41 6.26 -3.04
CA VAL A 44 -2.89 5.87 -4.36
C VAL A 44 -4.08 5.63 -5.29
N PRO A 45 -4.16 6.24 -6.47
CA PRO A 45 -5.22 5.94 -7.43
C PRO A 45 -5.28 4.45 -7.78
N SER A 46 -6.48 3.87 -7.79
CA SER A 46 -6.70 2.47 -8.14
C SER A 46 -6.74 2.28 -9.67
N VAL A 47 -5.65 2.64 -10.34
CA VAL A 47 -5.53 2.65 -11.80
C VAL A 47 -4.25 1.94 -12.22
N VAL A 48 -4.37 1.16 -13.29
CA VAL A 48 -3.25 0.48 -13.97
C VAL A 48 -3.33 0.86 -15.45
N ALA A 49 -2.19 1.22 -16.03
CA ALA A 49 -2.08 1.52 -17.45
C ALA A 49 -0.94 0.73 -18.09
N TRP A 50 -1.15 0.31 -19.33
CA TRP A 50 -0.12 -0.29 -20.19
C TRP A 50 0.45 0.80 -21.08
N THR A 51 1.77 0.93 -21.10
CA THR A 51 2.53 1.85 -21.93
C THR A 51 3.54 1.09 -22.79
N ASP A 52 4.21 1.78 -23.72
CA ASP A 52 5.27 1.19 -24.53
C ASP A 52 6.50 0.77 -23.70
N ASP A 53 6.71 1.42 -22.54
CA ASP A 53 7.81 1.14 -21.61
C ASP A 53 7.46 0.09 -20.54
N GLY A 54 6.20 -0.33 -20.45
CA GLY A 54 5.73 -1.35 -19.50
C GLY A 54 4.41 -1.02 -18.81
N ILE A 55 4.17 -1.61 -17.64
CA ILE A 55 2.97 -1.35 -16.84
C ILE A 55 3.28 -0.25 -15.82
N VAL A 56 2.41 0.76 -15.74
CA VAL A 56 2.45 1.80 -14.70
C VAL A 56 1.19 1.71 -13.82
N VAL A 57 1.33 2.10 -12.55
CA VAL A 57 0.28 1.97 -11.53
C VAL A 57 0.17 3.28 -10.73
N GLY A 58 -1.00 3.58 -10.19
CA GLY A 58 -1.18 4.69 -9.27
C GLY A 58 -1.16 6.05 -9.97
N ASN A 59 -0.48 7.03 -9.38
CA ASN A 59 -0.43 8.39 -9.92
C ASN A 59 0.20 8.44 -11.32
N ALA A 60 1.21 7.62 -11.61
CA ALA A 60 1.80 7.51 -12.94
C ALA A 60 0.81 6.98 -14.01
N ALA A 61 -0.25 6.28 -13.59
CA ALA A 61 -1.28 5.73 -14.48
C ALA A 61 -2.52 6.61 -14.61
N ARG A 62 -2.70 7.61 -13.73
CA ARG A 62 -3.94 8.39 -13.65
C ARG A 62 -4.05 9.48 -14.73
N GLY A 63 -2.91 9.93 -15.27
CA GLY A 63 -2.83 11.04 -16.23
C GLY A 63 -2.92 12.41 -15.57
#